data_AF-A0A0R3KLJ1-F1
#
_entry.id   AF-A0A0R3KLJ1-F1
#
_cell.length_a   1.000
_cell.length_b   1.000
_cell.length_c   1.000
_cell.angle_alpha   90.00
_cell.angle_beta   90.00
_cell.angle_gamma   90.00
#
_symmetry.space_group_name_H-M   'P 1'
#
loop_
_entity.id
_entity.type
_entity.pdbx_description
1 polymer ?
#
loop_
_entity_poly.entity_id
_entity_poly.type
_entity_poly.pdbx_seq_one_letter_code
_entity_poly.pdbx_strand_id
1 'polypeptide(L)'
;MHSFNSIAEISSMRWLTSLRRTRLARRLDSYPPYRAPFPGDSFKLSVEQAQANLDYLLAHRAERLAVLDELLAEENIDLRAGLAADDYTPLLDALHGWAKTAWPGIHDRKIASSKTWRSSTREGPEIAYSLIMDVAILLGELIVTRRPLFVWSLDLDPENGPAGSDPVSFDDAMDSYKRPVVQIPKGGPFPTIILDVEDIVAHKYMTARESMTWALNDFHYVVDQAVSGAHEAYWVAEAQRAAESRS
;
A
#
# COMPACT_ATOMS: atom_id res chain seq x y z
N MET A 1 -3.22 -11.82 59.63
CA MET A 1 -2.15 -12.13 58.65
C MET A 1 -2.78 -12.97 57.55
N HIS A 2 -3.44 -12.37 56.56
CA HIS A 2 -2.87 -11.86 55.29
C HIS A 2 -2.13 -12.93 54.48
N SER A 3 -2.83 -13.54 53.52
CA SER A 3 -2.43 -13.47 52.10
C SER A 3 -3.64 -13.75 51.22
N PHE A 4 -3.91 -12.82 50.30
CA PHE A 4 -5.10 -12.73 49.46
C PHE A 4 -4.92 -13.45 48.12
N ASN A 5 -6.03 -13.96 47.61
CA ASN A 5 -6.25 -14.55 46.29
C ASN A 5 -5.71 -13.67 45.14
N SER A 6 -4.71 -14.15 44.40
CA SER A 6 -4.03 -13.43 43.31
C SER A 6 -4.28 -14.00 41.90
N ILE A 7 -5.42 -14.64 41.62
CA ILE A 7 -5.66 -15.27 40.30
C ILE A 7 -6.98 -14.84 39.64
N ALA A 8 -7.94 -14.28 40.40
CA ALA A 8 -9.25 -13.90 39.85
C ALA A 8 -9.28 -12.50 39.16
N GLU A 9 -8.35 -11.60 39.48
CA GLU A 9 -8.35 -10.23 38.93
C GLU A 9 -7.71 -10.11 37.54
N ILE A 10 -6.72 -10.95 37.22
CA ILE A 10 -6.04 -10.91 35.91
C ILE A 10 -6.96 -11.41 34.79
N SER A 11 -7.87 -12.34 35.10
CA SER A 11 -8.87 -12.81 34.14
C SER A 11 -10.01 -11.82 33.92
N SER A 12 -10.38 -11.02 34.92
CA SER A 12 -11.50 -10.06 34.82
C SER A 12 -11.15 -8.80 34.01
N MET A 13 -9.86 -8.43 33.85
CA MET A 13 -9.45 -7.29 33.03
C MET A 13 -9.34 -7.59 31.53
N ARG A 14 -9.26 -8.86 31.10
CA ARG A 14 -9.28 -9.25 29.68
C ARG A 14 -10.68 -9.18 29.06
N TRP A 15 -11.74 -9.24 29.87
CA TRP A 15 -13.13 -9.18 29.38
C TRP A 15 -13.63 -7.74 29.16
N LEU A 16 -13.01 -6.74 29.78
CA LEU A 16 -13.40 -5.32 29.64
C LEU A 16 -12.75 -4.59 28.46
N THR A 17 -11.70 -5.15 27.84
CA THR A 17 -11.18 -4.69 26.54
C THR A 17 -11.98 -5.23 25.34
N SER A 18 -12.98 -6.09 25.59
CA SER A 18 -13.97 -6.57 24.61
C SER A 18 -15.11 -5.56 24.37
N LEU A 19 -14.79 -4.26 24.40
CA LEU A 19 -15.71 -3.22 23.96
C LEU A 19 -15.69 -3.18 22.42
N ARG A 20 -16.58 -3.99 21.81
CA ARG A 20 -16.94 -4.05 20.39
C ARG A 20 -15.77 -3.81 19.41
N ARG A 21 -14.96 -4.85 19.18
CA ARG A 21 -14.10 -4.90 17.98
C ARG A 21 -14.96 -4.69 16.73
N THR A 22 -14.49 -3.84 15.82
CA THR A 22 -15.19 -3.60 14.54
C THR A 22 -15.31 -4.89 13.73
N ARG A 23 -16.22 -4.90 12.74
CA ARG A 23 -16.36 -6.06 11.84
C ARG A 23 -15.02 -6.38 11.16
N LEU A 24 -14.36 -5.36 10.60
CA LEU A 24 -13.05 -5.51 9.97
C LEU A 24 -12.01 -6.05 10.94
N ALA A 25 -11.94 -5.54 12.17
CA ALA A 25 -10.99 -6.04 13.17
C ALA A 25 -11.15 -7.53 13.46
N ARG A 26 -12.39 -8.07 13.43
CA ARG A 26 -12.63 -9.52 13.60
C ARG A 26 -12.24 -10.31 12.36
N ARG A 27 -12.50 -9.78 11.16
CA ARG A 27 -12.09 -10.43 9.90
C ARG A 27 -10.57 -10.52 9.78
N LEU A 28 -9.84 -9.52 10.28
CA LEU A 28 -8.39 -9.54 10.31
C LEU A 28 -7.79 -10.64 11.19
N ASP A 29 -8.53 -11.22 12.14
CA ASP A 29 -8.04 -12.34 12.95
C ASP A 29 -7.78 -13.61 12.11
N SER A 30 -8.54 -13.79 11.02
CA SER A 30 -8.42 -14.92 10.11
C SER A 30 -7.91 -14.51 8.72
N TYR A 31 -7.49 -13.26 8.54
CA TYR A 31 -7.02 -12.77 7.25
C TYR A 31 -5.65 -13.39 6.93
N PRO A 32 -5.44 -13.94 5.72
CA PRO A 32 -4.20 -14.62 5.40
C PRO A 32 -3.06 -13.60 5.25
N PRO A 33 -1.94 -13.78 5.95
CA PRO A 33 -0.82 -12.86 5.85
C PRO A 33 -0.19 -12.89 4.45
N TYR A 34 0.19 -11.73 3.93
CA TYR A 34 1.05 -11.61 2.76
C TYR A 34 2.50 -11.80 3.20
N ARG A 35 3.09 -12.95 2.87
CA ARG A 35 4.44 -13.32 3.32
C ARG A 35 5.43 -13.28 2.15
N ALA A 36 5.96 -12.09 1.89
CA ALA A 36 7.09 -11.96 0.98
C ALA A 36 8.27 -12.85 1.46
N PRO A 37 9.06 -13.46 0.57
CA PRO A 37 10.16 -14.35 0.95
C PRO A 37 11.25 -13.64 1.77
N PHE A 38 11.45 -12.35 1.52
CA PHE A 38 12.41 -11.53 2.25
C PHE A 38 11.71 -10.31 2.86
N PRO A 39 11.03 -10.48 4.02
CA PRO A 39 10.36 -9.37 4.69
C PRO A 39 11.38 -8.43 5.34
N GLY A 40 10.93 -7.22 5.66
CA GLY A 40 11.72 -6.23 6.38
C GLY A 40 12.18 -5.06 5.51
N ASP A 41 13.06 -4.26 6.11
CA ASP A 41 13.56 -2.99 5.58
C ASP A 41 14.24 -3.14 4.21
N SER A 42 13.60 -2.63 3.15
CA SER A 42 14.01 -2.80 1.74
C SER A 42 15.42 -2.27 1.47
N PHE A 43 15.85 -1.24 2.19
CA PHE A 43 17.20 -0.68 2.11
C PHE A 43 18.29 -1.70 2.42
N LYS A 44 17.98 -2.73 3.22
CA LYS A 44 18.93 -3.79 3.62
C LYS A 44 18.91 -5.00 2.69
N LEU A 45 17.94 -5.10 1.80
CA LEU A 45 17.85 -6.21 0.86
C LEU A 45 18.92 -6.10 -0.22
N SER A 46 19.45 -7.24 -0.67
CA SER A 46 20.14 -7.30 -1.95
C SER A 46 19.14 -7.08 -3.10
N VAL A 47 19.63 -6.75 -4.30
CA VAL A 47 18.75 -6.60 -5.47
C VAL A 47 18.06 -7.93 -5.80
N GLU A 48 18.75 -9.06 -5.60
CA GLU A 48 18.21 -10.41 -5.81
C GLU A 48 17.09 -10.74 -4.82
N GLN A 49 17.23 -10.32 -3.56
CA GLN A 49 16.18 -10.50 -2.54
C GLN A 49 14.96 -9.63 -2.86
N ALA A 50 15.18 -8.38 -3.28
CA ALA A 50 14.11 -7.50 -3.75
C ALA A 50 13.40 -8.09 -4.98
N GLN A 51 14.15 -8.65 -5.93
CA GLN A 51 13.59 -9.31 -7.10
C GLN A 51 12.75 -10.53 -6.72
N ALA A 52 13.20 -11.35 -5.77
CA ALA A 52 12.41 -12.46 -5.26
C ALA A 52 11.10 -12.01 -4.59
N ASN A 53 11.08 -10.84 -3.95
CA ASN A 53 9.84 -10.25 -3.42
C ASN A 53 8.89 -9.78 -4.55
N LEU A 54 9.42 -9.19 -5.62
CA LEU A 54 8.62 -8.84 -6.81
C LEU A 54 8.08 -10.09 -7.50
N ASP A 55 8.90 -11.11 -7.72
CA ASP A 55 8.48 -12.37 -8.34
C ASP A 55 7.38 -13.04 -7.52
N TYR A 56 7.49 -12.99 -6.18
CA TYR A 56 6.45 -13.45 -5.27
C TYR A 56 5.15 -12.66 -5.45
N LEU A 57 5.19 -11.32 -5.52
CA LEU A 57 4.02 -10.49 -5.80
C LEU A 57 3.37 -10.92 -7.11
N LEU A 58 4.16 -11.01 -8.18
CA LEU A 58 3.67 -11.35 -9.51
C LEU A 58 3.02 -12.73 -9.54
N ALA A 59 3.58 -13.71 -8.85
CA ALA A 59 3.04 -15.06 -8.78
C ALA A 59 1.74 -15.17 -7.97
N HIS A 60 1.57 -14.34 -6.94
CA HIS A 60 0.45 -14.47 -5.99
C HIS A 60 -0.63 -13.39 -6.13
N ARG A 61 -0.42 -12.33 -6.93
CA ARG A 61 -1.37 -11.20 -7.01
C ARG A 61 -2.81 -11.61 -7.29
N ALA A 62 -3.05 -12.60 -8.14
CA ALA A 62 -4.40 -13.10 -8.43
C ALA A 62 -5.05 -13.76 -7.20
N GLU A 63 -4.29 -14.56 -6.44
CA GLU A 63 -4.75 -15.14 -5.18
C GLU A 63 -5.04 -14.04 -4.14
N ARG A 64 -4.16 -13.05 -4.03
CA ARG A 64 -4.33 -11.92 -3.11
C ARG A 64 -5.56 -11.07 -3.44
N LEU A 65 -5.84 -10.85 -4.72
CA LEU A 65 -7.07 -10.19 -5.15
C LEU A 65 -8.31 -11.01 -4.81
N ALA A 66 -8.27 -12.34 -4.89
CA ALA A 66 -9.38 -13.19 -4.47
C ALA A 66 -9.64 -13.10 -2.95
N VAL A 67 -8.58 -13.03 -2.13
CA VAL A 67 -8.70 -12.77 -0.69
C VAL A 67 -9.37 -11.43 -0.41
N LEU A 68 -8.95 -10.36 -1.12
CA LEU A 68 -9.54 -9.04 -0.97
C LEU A 68 -11.01 -9.00 -1.43
N ASP A 69 -11.32 -9.67 -2.55
CA ASP A 69 -12.67 -9.81 -3.09
C ASP A 69 -13.62 -10.46 -2.07
N GLU A 70 -13.19 -11.54 -1.41
CA GLU A 70 -13.99 -12.18 -0.34
C GLU A 70 -14.24 -11.24 0.85
N LEU A 71 -13.26 -10.42 1.22
CA LEU A 71 -13.41 -9.44 2.29
C LEU A 71 -14.38 -8.31 1.89
N LEU A 72 -14.30 -7.82 0.65
CA LEU A 72 -15.05 -6.67 0.15
C LEU A 72 -16.49 -7.02 -0.25
N ALA A 73 -16.74 -8.26 -0.67
CA ALA A 73 -18.09 -8.75 -0.98
C ALA A 73 -19.05 -8.62 0.22
N GLU A 74 -18.54 -8.78 1.44
CA GLU A 74 -19.27 -8.58 2.69
C GLU A 74 -19.77 -7.13 2.92
N GLU A 75 -19.20 -6.19 2.17
CA GLU A 75 -19.50 -4.76 2.18
C GLU A 75 -20.22 -4.33 0.88
N ASN A 76 -20.67 -5.30 0.08
CA ASN A 76 -21.32 -5.11 -1.23
C ASN A 76 -20.41 -4.43 -2.27
N ILE A 77 -19.10 -4.64 -2.17
CA ILE A 77 -18.12 -4.17 -3.15
C ILE A 77 -17.68 -5.38 -3.97
N ASP A 78 -18.09 -5.44 -5.23
CA ASP A 78 -17.72 -6.50 -6.18
C ASP A 78 -16.42 -6.12 -6.89
N LEU A 79 -15.30 -6.67 -6.41
CA LEU A 79 -13.97 -6.35 -6.93
C LEU A 79 -13.80 -6.89 -8.35
N ARG A 80 -14.33 -8.08 -8.66
CA ARG A 80 -14.20 -8.69 -9.99
C ARG A 80 -14.95 -7.88 -11.04
N ALA A 81 -16.19 -7.48 -10.74
CA ALA A 81 -16.97 -6.64 -11.65
C ALA A 81 -16.31 -5.28 -11.85
N GLY A 82 -15.81 -4.66 -10.78
CA GLY A 82 -15.11 -3.37 -10.87
C GLY A 82 -13.79 -3.43 -11.66
N LEU A 83 -13.01 -4.50 -11.52
CA LEU A 83 -11.80 -4.71 -12.31
C LEU A 83 -12.09 -4.86 -13.81
N ALA A 84 -13.18 -5.54 -14.16
CA ALA A 84 -13.58 -5.81 -15.54
C ALA A 84 -14.34 -4.66 -16.21
N ALA A 85 -14.87 -3.70 -15.44
CA ALA A 85 -15.62 -2.57 -15.97
C ALA A 85 -14.71 -1.57 -16.71
N ASP A 86 -15.21 -0.98 -17.80
CA ASP A 86 -14.51 0.10 -18.50
C ASP A 86 -14.30 1.31 -17.56
N ASP A 87 -15.34 1.67 -16.82
CA ASP A 87 -15.31 2.69 -15.78
C ASP A 87 -15.00 2.06 -14.40
N TYR A 88 -13.81 2.35 -13.89
CA TYR A 88 -13.32 1.88 -12.59
C TYR A 88 -13.62 2.86 -11.43
N THR A 89 -14.14 4.05 -11.72
CA THR A 89 -14.40 5.08 -10.70
C THR A 89 -15.36 4.59 -9.60
N PRO A 90 -16.48 3.90 -9.90
CA PRO A 90 -17.37 3.38 -8.87
C PRO A 90 -16.70 2.42 -7.88
N LEU A 91 -15.77 1.58 -8.36
CA LEU A 91 -15.00 0.67 -7.50
C LEU A 91 -14.10 1.47 -6.55
N LEU A 92 -13.38 2.46 -7.07
CA LEU A 92 -12.45 3.27 -6.28
C LEU A 92 -13.17 4.16 -5.26
N ASP A 93 -14.35 4.68 -5.60
CA ASP A 93 -15.19 5.44 -4.67
C ASP A 93 -15.76 4.56 -3.55
N ALA A 94 -16.23 3.35 -3.89
CA ALA A 94 -16.71 2.40 -2.90
C ALA A 94 -15.58 1.95 -1.96
N LEU A 95 -14.40 1.65 -2.52
CA LEU A 95 -13.20 1.27 -1.76
C LEU A 95 -12.75 2.39 -0.82
N HIS A 96 -12.70 3.64 -1.30
CA HIS A 96 -12.37 4.81 -0.46
C HIS A 96 -13.39 5.03 0.64
N GLY A 97 -14.70 4.96 0.33
CA GLY A 97 -15.78 5.11 1.30
C GLY A 97 -15.74 4.03 2.39
N TRP A 98 -15.48 2.78 2.00
CA TRP A 98 -15.27 1.67 2.92
C TRP A 98 -14.04 1.89 3.79
N ALA A 99 -12.88 2.19 3.20
CA ALA A 99 -11.63 2.40 3.92
C ALA A 99 -11.77 3.53 4.96
N LYS A 100 -12.34 4.67 4.54
CA LYS A 100 -12.66 5.82 5.40
C LYS A 100 -13.50 5.44 6.62
N THR A 101 -14.44 4.51 6.46
CA THR A 101 -15.36 4.09 7.53
C THR A 101 -14.77 2.99 8.40
N ALA A 102 -14.10 2.02 7.80
CA ALA A 102 -13.68 0.78 8.47
C ALA A 102 -12.27 0.86 9.07
N TRP A 103 -11.33 1.53 8.40
CA TRP A 103 -9.92 1.57 8.80
C TRP A 103 -9.65 2.28 10.13
N PRO A 104 -10.37 3.35 10.53
CA PRO A 104 -10.22 3.93 11.87
C PRO A 104 -10.41 2.90 13.00
N GLY A 105 -11.23 1.87 12.73
CA GLY A 105 -11.57 0.78 13.64
C GLY A 105 -10.56 -0.36 13.71
N ILE A 106 -9.57 -0.41 12.82
CA ILE A 106 -8.42 -1.34 12.88
C ILE A 106 -7.09 -0.61 13.10
N HIS A 107 -7.09 0.72 13.08
CA HIS A 107 -5.92 1.55 13.34
C HIS A 107 -5.35 1.29 14.74
N ASP A 108 -4.07 0.90 14.78
CA ASP A 108 -3.27 0.83 16.00
C ASP A 108 -2.06 1.76 15.91
N ARG A 109 -2.06 2.79 16.76
CA ARG A 109 -0.97 3.79 16.87
C ARG A 109 0.40 3.20 17.17
N LYS A 110 0.47 1.99 17.74
CA LYS A 110 1.76 1.33 18.05
C LYS A 110 2.46 0.81 16.80
N ILE A 111 1.69 0.52 15.74
CA ILE A 111 2.21 -0.06 14.49
C ILE A 111 2.01 0.86 13.29
N ALA A 112 1.12 1.84 13.38
CA ALA A 112 0.83 2.82 12.32
C ALA A 112 1.96 3.86 12.19
N SER A 113 3.09 3.44 11.61
CA SER A 113 4.24 4.29 11.31
C SER A 113 5.00 3.76 10.09
N SER A 114 5.65 4.65 9.33
CA SER A 114 6.41 4.27 8.13
C SER A 114 7.51 3.27 8.46
N LYS A 115 8.17 3.44 9.62
CA LYS A 115 9.19 2.51 10.12
C LYS A 115 8.63 1.10 10.29
N THR A 116 7.50 0.94 10.99
CA THR A 116 6.91 -0.38 11.20
C THR A 116 6.42 -0.99 9.90
N TRP A 117 5.74 -0.20 9.06
CA TRP A 117 5.28 -0.63 7.73
C TRP A 117 6.42 -1.21 6.90
N ARG A 118 7.54 -0.48 6.79
CA ARG A 118 8.74 -0.92 6.06
C ARG A 118 9.36 -2.19 6.61
N SER A 119 9.38 -2.35 7.93
CA SER A 119 9.97 -3.54 8.56
C SER A 119 8.99 -4.69 8.77
N SER A 120 7.74 -4.54 8.33
CA SER A 120 6.66 -5.43 8.74
C SER A 120 6.80 -6.84 8.16
N THR A 121 6.48 -7.84 8.96
CA THR A 121 6.25 -9.23 8.47
C THR A 121 4.80 -9.45 8.05
N ARG A 122 3.94 -8.41 8.20
CA ARG A 122 2.53 -8.36 7.80
C ARG A 122 1.66 -9.44 8.44
N GLU A 123 2.03 -9.90 9.63
CA GLU A 123 1.31 -10.94 10.37
C GLU A 123 1.09 -10.56 11.84
N GLY A 124 0.25 -11.34 12.53
CA GLY A 124 -0.04 -11.12 13.95
C GLY A 124 -0.61 -9.71 14.19
N PRO A 125 -0.03 -8.91 15.11
CA PRO A 125 -0.47 -7.53 15.34
C PRO A 125 -0.40 -6.63 14.10
N GLU A 126 0.49 -6.93 13.14
CA GLU A 126 0.74 -6.14 11.94
C GLU A 126 -0.07 -6.61 10.73
N ILE A 127 -1.06 -7.49 10.93
CA ILE A 127 -1.88 -8.07 9.86
C ILE A 127 -2.61 -7.03 9.00
N ALA A 128 -2.86 -5.83 9.54
CA ALA A 128 -3.39 -4.72 8.76
C ALA A 128 -2.55 -4.42 7.51
N TYR A 129 -1.21 -4.57 7.57
CA TYR A 129 -0.34 -4.36 6.41
C TYR A 129 -0.47 -5.43 5.33
N SER A 130 -1.03 -6.60 5.63
CA SER A 130 -1.43 -7.56 4.57
C SER A 130 -2.62 -7.04 3.78
N LEU A 131 -3.62 -6.46 4.46
CA LEU A 131 -4.74 -5.82 3.79
C LEU A 131 -4.28 -4.61 2.96
N ILE A 132 -3.39 -3.79 3.51
CA ILE A 132 -2.79 -2.65 2.79
C ILE A 132 -2.10 -3.12 1.51
N MET A 133 -1.32 -4.20 1.59
CA MET A 133 -0.68 -4.78 0.40
C MET A 133 -1.72 -5.24 -0.63
N ASP A 134 -2.79 -5.91 -0.21
CA ASP A 134 -3.80 -6.41 -1.16
C ASP A 134 -4.55 -5.26 -1.86
N VAL A 135 -4.82 -4.16 -1.14
CA VAL A 135 -5.37 -2.94 -1.73
C VAL A 135 -4.37 -2.29 -2.69
N ALA A 136 -3.09 -2.26 -2.35
CA ALA A 136 -2.05 -1.77 -3.26
C ALA A 136 -1.93 -2.61 -4.54
N ILE A 137 -2.05 -3.94 -4.42
CA ILE A 137 -2.12 -4.86 -5.56
C ILE A 137 -3.33 -4.53 -6.44
N LEU A 138 -4.51 -4.29 -5.86
CA LEU A 138 -5.69 -3.87 -6.61
C LEU A 138 -5.46 -2.58 -7.42
N LEU A 139 -4.91 -1.54 -6.77
CA LEU A 139 -4.64 -0.26 -7.46
C LEU A 139 -3.62 -0.45 -8.58
N GLY A 140 -2.56 -1.21 -8.33
CA GLY A 140 -1.56 -1.50 -9.35
C GLY A 140 -2.12 -2.32 -10.51
N GLU A 141 -2.96 -3.33 -10.26
CA GLU A 141 -3.60 -4.11 -11.32
C GLU A 141 -4.56 -3.24 -12.17
N LEU A 142 -5.31 -2.30 -11.57
CA LEU A 142 -6.12 -1.33 -12.33
C LEU A 142 -5.26 -0.52 -13.31
N ILE A 143 -4.08 -0.06 -12.86
CA ILE A 143 -3.15 0.74 -13.66
C ILE A 143 -2.56 -0.09 -14.81
N VAL A 144 -1.89 -1.22 -14.50
CA VAL A 144 -1.16 -2.00 -15.50
C VAL A 144 -2.07 -2.62 -16.56
N THR A 145 -3.32 -2.95 -16.20
CA THR A 145 -4.29 -3.52 -17.16
C THR A 145 -4.83 -2.48 -18.14
N ARG A 146 -4.98 -1.22 -17.71
CA ARG A 146 -5.55 -0.12 -18.51
C ARG A 146 -4.50 0.69 -19.24
N ARG A 147 -3.29 0.74 -18.70
CA ARG A 147 -2.16 1.49 -19.27
C ARG A 147 -0.93 0.57 -19.36
N PRO A 148 -0.81 -0.27 -20.41
CA PRO A 148 0.25 -1.27 -20.54
C PRO A 148 1.69 -0.75 -20.62
N LEU A 149 1.89 0.57 -20.65
CA LEU A 149 3.22 1.18 -20.46
C LEU A 149 3.72 1.02 -19.03
N PHE A 150 2.80 1.00 -18.06
CA PHE A 150 3.12 0.69 -16.68
C PHE A 150 3.27 -0.81 -16.49
N VAL A 151 4.30 -1.18 -15.76
CA VAL A 151 4.57 -2.56 -15.35
C VAL A 151 4.90 -2.62 -13.87
N TRP A 152 4.59 -3.74 -13.25
CA TRP A 152 5.16 -4.07 -11.94
C TRP A 152 6.67 -4.27 -12.07
N SER A 153 7.42 -3.59 -11.23
CA SER A 153 8.89 -3.65 -11.24
C SER A 153 9.45 -3.27 -9.87
N LEU A 154 10.76 -3.12 -9.79
CA LEU A 154 11.44 -2.58 -8.62
C LEU A 154 11.82 -1.12 -8.88
N ASP A 155 11.67 -0.29 -7.86
CA ASP A 155 12.38 0.98 -7.82
C ASP A 155 13.87 0.68 -7.54
N LEU A 156 14.68 0.83 -8.58
CA LEU A 156 16.13 0.66 -8.50
C LEU A 156 16.86 1.96 -8.88
N ASP A 157 16.17 3.10 -8.85
CA ASP A 157 16.83 4.37 -9.11
C ASP A 157 17.83 4.65 -7.97
N PRO A 158 19.12 4.79 -8.26
CA PRO A 158 20.10 5.10 -7.22
C PRO A 158 19.82 6.41 -6.48
N GLU A 159 19.15 7.37 -7.12
CA GLU A 159 18.75 8.65 -6.52
C GLU A 159 17.71 8.46 -5.41
N ASN A 160 16.87 7.42 -5.54
CA ASN A 160 15.89 7.04 -4.50
C ASN A 160 16.52 6.24 -3.36
N GLY A 161 17.75 5.75 -3.55
CA GLY A 161 18.44 4.92 -2.59
C GLY A 161 19.28 5.68 -1.56
N PRO A 162 19.85 4.96 -0.57
CA PRO A 162 20.69 5.53 0.48
C PRO A 162 21.91 6.31 -0.02
N ALA A 163 22.36 6.03 -1.25
CA ALA A 163 23.51 6.69 -1.88
C ALA A 163 23.14 8.02 -2.56
N GLY A 164 21.86 8.23 -2.89
CA GLY A 164 21.31 9.50 -3.36
C GLY A 164 20.93 10.45 -2.21
N SER A 165 20.82 9.94 -0.99
CA SER A 165 20.51 10.69 0.23
C SER A 165 21.74 11.09 1.03
N ASP A 166 21.65 12.12 1.88
CA ASP A 166 22.70 12.45 2.86
C ASP A 166 23.08 11.18 3.68
N PRO A 167 24.34 10.72 3.62
CA PRO A 167 24.79 9.49 4.28
C PRO A 167 24.70 9.54 5.82
N VAL A 168 24.44 10.71 6.40
CA VAL A 168 24.28 10.89 7.85
C VAL A 168 22.82 10.76 8.31
N SER A 169 21.83 10.97 7.44
CA SER A 169 20.42 10.99 7.86
C SER A 169 19.46 10.13 7.03
N PHE A 170 19.82 9.68 5.82
CA PHE A 170 18.88 9.04 4.88
C PHE A 170 17.59 9.83 4.63
N ASP A 171 17.56 11.13 4.96
CA ASP A 171 16.31 11.93 4.97
C ASP A 171 15.70 12.09 3.57
N ASP A 172 16.52 11.96 2.52
CA ASP A 172 16.09 12.07 1.12
C ASP A 172 15.87 10.71 0.43
N ALA A 173 16.12 9.58 1.11
CA ALA A 173 15.90 8.27 0.51
C ALA A 173 14.40 7.98 0.41
N MET A 174 13.93 7.56 -0.76
CA MET A 174 12.52 7.23 -0.95
C MET A 174 12.22 5.85 -0.38
N ASP A 175 11.14 5.75 0.40
CA ASP A 175 10.68 4.50 1.00
C ASP A 175 10.41 3.40 -0.05
N SER A 176 10.21 3.78 -1.32
CA SER A 176 10.00 2.90 -2.49
C SER A 176 11.24 2.10 -2.91
N TYR A 177 12.45 2.54 -2.57
CA TYR A 177 13.67 1.93 -3.09
C TYR A 177 13.75 0.43 -2.74
N LYS A 178 14.02 -0.39 -3.75
CA LYS A 178 14.01 -1.87 -3.73
C LYS A 178 12.67 -2.50 -3.33
N ARG A 179 11.56 -1.79 -3.48
CA ARG A 179 10.22 -2.32 -3.28
C ARG A 179 9.52 -2.57 -4.62
N PRO A 180 8.55 -3.51 -4.65
CA PRO A 180 7.64 -3.61 -5.78
C PRO A 180 6.85 -2.31 -5.95
N VAL A 181 6.93 -1.73 -7.14
CA VAL A 181 6.24 -0.50 -7.56
C VAL A 181 5.60 -0.73 -8.91
N VAL A 182 4.68 0.16 -9.29
CA VAL A 182 4.20 0.26 -10.67
C VAL A 182 4.98 1.38 -11.34
N GLN A 183 5.68 1.08 -12.44
CA GLN A 183 6.50 2.09 -13.12
C GLN A 183 6.41 2.02 -14.64
N ILE A 184 6.63 3.17 -15.28
CA ILE A 184 7.04 3.20 -16.69
C ILE A 184 8.56 3.06 -16.69
N PRO A 185 9.12 1.95 -17.20
CA PRO A 185 10.55 1.70 -17.17
C PRO A 185 11.30 2.69 -18.07
N LYS A 186 12.57 2.93 -17.73
CA LYS A 186 13.47 3.76 -18.53
C LYS A 186 13.64 3.17 -19.94
N GLY A 187 13.65 4.03 -20.96
CA GLY A 187 13.82 3.63 -22.36
C GLY A 187 12.74 4.13 -23.32
N GLY A 188 11.71 4.79 -22.79
CA GLY A 188 10.73 5.57 -23.56
C GLY A 188 11.10 7.06 -23.66
N PRO A 189 10.18 7.90 -24.18
CA PRO A 189 10.39 9.35 -24.32
C PRO A 189 10.31 10.14 -23.00
N PHE A 190 10.10 9.47 -21.86
CA PHE A 190 9.90 10.08 -20.54
C PHE A 190 10.97 9.58 -19.56
N PRO A 191 11.31 10.34 -18.50
CA PRO A 191 12.04 9.77 -17.36
C PRO A 191 11.24 8.61 -16.74
N THR A 192 11.91 7.81 -15.91
CA THR A 192 11.22 6.76 -15.14
C THR A 192 10.10 7.40 -14.33
N ILE A 193 8.87 6.91 -14.49
CA ILE A 193 7.73 7.31 -13.66
C ILE A 193 7.49 6.17 -12.69
N ILE A 194 7.67 6.42 -11.40
CA ILE A 194 7.54 5.44 -10.32
C ILE A 194 6.31 5.77 -9.49
N LEU A 195 5.44 4.78 -9.30
CA LEU A 195 4.27 4.87 -8.42
C LEU A 195 4.39 3.80 -7.34
N ASP A 196 4.75 4.23 -6.13
CA ASP A 196 4.65 3.40 -4.93
C ASP A 196 3.20 3.39 -4.43
N VAL A 197 2.40 2.53 -5.08
CA VAL A 197 0.99 2.35 -4.69
C VAL A 197 0.84 1.80 -3.28
N GLU A 198 1.84 1.10 -2.74
CA GLU A 198 1.77 0.62 -1.36
C GLU A 198 1.97 1.76 -0.37
N ASP A 199 2.89 2.68 -0.62
CA ASP A 199 3.10 3.87 0.22
C ASP A 199 1.83 4.71 0.34
N ILE A 200 1.14 4.97 -0.77
CA ILE A 200 -0.12 5.73 -0.79
C ILE A 200 -1.17 5.08 0.12
N VAL A 201 -1.33 3.76 0.00
CA VAL A 201 -2.32 3.00 0.78
C VAL A 201 -1.90 2.90 2.25
N ALA A 202 -0.60 2.72 2.51
CA ALA A 202 -0.05 2.67 3.85
C ALA A 202 -0.19 4.02 4.55
N HIS A 203 0.03 5.14 3.85
CA HIS A 203 -0.17 6.49 4.36
C HIS A 203 -1.63 6.72 4.77
N LYS A 204 -2.60 6.28 3.95
CA LYS A 204 -4.03 6.33 4.32
C LYS A 204 -4.32 5.52 5.58
N TYR A 205 -3.72 4.36 5.74
CA TYR A 205 -3.86 3.58 6.97
C TYR A 205 -3.23 4.27 8.17
N MET A 206 -1.99 4.74 8.05
CA MET A 206 -1.26 5.40 9.13
C MET A 206 -2.01 6.62 9.66
N THR A 207 -2.66 7.36 8.76
CA THR A 207 -3.47 8.55 9.06
C THR A 207 -4.96 8.26 9.15
N ALA A 208 -5.39 6.99 9.28
CA ALA A 208 -6.80 6.60 9.15
C ALA A 208 -7.75 7.32 10.13
N ARG A 209 -7.25 7.84 11.26
CA ARG A 209 -8.07 8.58 12.24
C ARG A 209 -8.12 10.09 11.99
N GLU A 210 -7.43 10.59 10.98
CA GLU A 210 -7.36 12.01 10.64
C GLU A 210 -8.40 12.33 9.56
N SER A 211 -9.39 13.16 9.86
CA SER A 211 -10.51 13.41 8.94
C SER A 211 -10.08 14.09 7.63
N MET A 212 -9.02 14.91 7.67
CA MET A 212 -8.54 15.67 6.50
C MET A 212 -7.94 14.77 5.44
N THR A 213 -7.29 13.66 5.82
CA THR A 213 -6.68 12.75 4.85
C THR A 213 -7.75 12.01 4.04
N TRP A 214 -8.98 11.90 4.54
CA TRP A 214 -10.11 11.29 3.82
C TRP A 214 -10.95 12.27 2.99
N ALA A 215 -10.53 13.54 2.89
CA ALA A 215 -11.21 14.53 2.05
C ALA A 215 -10.98 14.24 0.55
N LEU A 216 -9.81 13.69 0.21
CA LEU A 216 -9.43 13.31 -1.14
C LEU A 216 -9.42 11.80 -1.30
N ASN A 217 -9.92 11.34 -2.45
CA ASN A 217 -9.84 9.93 -2.86
C ASN A 217 -8.50 9.68 -3.56
N ASP A 218 -7.43 9.51 -2.77
CA ASP A 218 -6.08 9.32 -3.33
C ASP A 218 -5.98 8.01 -4.12
N PHE A 219 -6.82 7.01 -3.82
CA PHE A 219 -6.91 5.77 -4.60
C PHE A 219 -7.38 6.08 -6.02
N HIS A 220 -8.44 6.89 -6.16
CA HIS A 220 -8.89 7.39 -7.46
C HIS A 220 -7.82 8.26 -8.12
N TYR A 221 -7.26 9.22 -7.40
CA TYR A 221 -6.27 10.15 -7.94
C TYR A 221 -5.06 9.43 -8.55
N VAL A 222 -4.44 8.47 -7.84
CA VAL A 222 -3.25 7.78 -8.36
C VAL A 222 -3.58 6.92 -9.58
N VAL A 223 -4.71 6.21 -9.57
CA VAL A 223 -5.11 5.37 -10.71
C VAL A 223 -5.46 6.27 -11.91
N ASP A 224 -6.21 7.34 -11.70
CA ASP A 224 -6.64 8.26 -12.74
C ASP A 224 -5.46 9.01 -13.39
N GLN A 225 -4.52 9.52 -12.60
CA GLN A 225 -3.31 10.17 -13.13
C GLN A 225 -2.47 9.22 -13.99
N ALA A 226 -2.35 7.95 -13.58
CA ALA A 226 -1.62 6.94 -14.33
C ALA A 226 -2.37 6.51 -15.61
N VAL A 227 -3.67 6.23 -15.52
CA VAL A 227 -4.47 5.73 -16.64
C VAL A 227 -4.73 6.81 -17.70
N SER A 228 -4.94 8.06 -17.28
CA SER A 228 -5.16 9.20 -18.20
C SER A 228 -3.91 9.61 -18.98
N GLY A 229 -2.72 9.16 -18.55
CA GLY A 229 -1.44 9.57 -19.12
C GLY A 229 -0.98 10.96 -18.68
N ALA A 230 -1.52 11.48 -17.58
CA ALA A 230 -1.21 12.82 -17.07
C ALA A 230 0.27 12.97 -16.70
N HIS A 231 0.89 11.93 -16.16
CA HIS A 231 2.32 11.93 -15.85
C HIS A 231 3.18 12.08 -17.11
N GLU A 232 2.87 11.34 -18.18
CA GLU A 232 3.55 11.46 -19.46
C GLU A 232 3.36 12.87 -20.05
N ALA A 233 2.13 13.37 -20.06
CA ALA A 233 1.80 14.71 -20.58
C ALA A 233 2.58 15.82 -19.88
N TYR A 234 2.72 15.73 -18.55
CA TYR A 234 3.55 16.64 -17.77
C TYR A 234 5.01 16.63 -18.24
N TRP A 235 5.60 15.45 -18.40
CA TRP A 235 7.00 15.33 -18.82
C TRP A 235 7.24 15.76 -20.28
N VAL A 236 6.27 15.57 -21.18
CA VAL A 236 6.32 16.16 -22.53
C VAL A 236 6.39 17.69 -22.44
N ALA A 237 5.49 18.29 -21.66
CA ALA A 237 5.43 19.74 -21.52
C ALA A 237 6.72 20.31 -20.88
N GLU A 238 7.30 19.59 -19.92
CA GLU A 238 8.57 19.99 -19.29
C GLU A 238 9.73 19.94 -20.29
N ALA A 239 9.82 18.88 -21.10
CA ALA A 239 10.84 18.78 -22.13
C ALA A 239 10.72 19.89 -23.18
N GLN A 240 9.48 20.27 -23.56
CA GLN A 240 9.23 21.39 -24.47
C GLN A 240 9.68 22.73 -23.88
N ARG A 241 9.30 23.03 -22.62
CA ARG A 241 9.73 24.25 -21.92
C ARG A 241 11.25 24.36 -21.82
N ALA A 242 11.93 23.25 -21.53
CA ALA A 242 13.39 23.22 -21.46
C ALA A 242 14.05 23.48 -22.82
N ALA A 243 13.47 23.02 -23.93
CA ALA A 243 13.98 23.27 -25.27
C ALA A 243 13.84 24.76 -25.67
N GLU A 244 12.68 25.37 -25.38
CA GLU A 244 12.41 26.79 -25.65
C GLU A 244 13.31 27.73 -24.84
N SER A 245 13.67 27.36 -23.60
CA SER A 245 14.59 28.16 -22.77
C SER A 245 16.05 28.16 -23.26
N ARG A 246 16.40 27.26 -24.19
CA ARG A 246 17.76 27.10 -24.74
C ARG A 246 17.92 27.68 -26.14
N SER A 247 16.82 28.10 -26.78
CA SER A 247 16.78 28.78 -28.09
C SER A 247 16.75 30.29 -27.94
#